data_AF-A0A4Q3AI92-F1
#
_entry.id   AF-A0A4Q3AI92-F1
#
_cell.length_a   1.000
_cell.length_b   1.000
_cell.length_c   1.000
_cell.angle_alpha   90.00
_cell.angle_beta   90.00
_cell.angle_gamma   90.00
#
_symmetry.space_group_name_H-M   'P 1'
#
loop_
_entity.id
_entity.type
_entity.pdbx_description
1 polymer ?
#
loop_
_entity_poly.entity_id
_entity_poly.type
_entity_poly.pdbx_seq_one_letter_code
_entity_poly.pdbx_strand_id
1 'polypeptide(L)' 'MDRDDDSTFFIRRAHQERERAEAASDPAIASVHRTLAAEYERRIQGLHRDLGRLPELLQH' A
#
# COMPACT_ATOMS: atom_id res chain seq x y z
N MET A 1 16.28 3.15 -5.36
CA MET A 1 14.85 3.43 -5.52
C MET A 1 14.44 4.28 -4.35
N ASP A 2 13.90 5.47 -4.61
CA ASP A 2 13.47 6.42 -3.58
C ASP A 2 12.24 5.86 -2.85
N ARG A 3 12.29 5.76 -1.53
CA ARG A 3 11.21 5.14 -0.73
C ARG A 3 9.93 6.00 -0.70
N ASP A 4 10.06 7.29 -1.01
CA ASP A 4 8.94 8.21 -1.20
C ASP A 4 8.20 7.92 -2.53
N ASP A 5 8.93 7.47 -3.56
CA ASP A 5 8.32 6.98 -4.80
C ASP A 5 7.58 5.67 -4.56
N ASP A 6 8.13 4.77 -3.73
CA ASP A 6 7.49 3.50 -3.36
C ASP A 6 6.19 3.74 -2.57
N SER A 7 6.20 4.65 -1.60
CA SER A 7 5.00 5.01 -0.82
C SER A 7 3.90 5.58 -1.72
N THR A 8 4.26 6.54 -2.57
CA THR A 8 3.33 7.16 -3.52
C THR A 8 2.76 6.14 -4.52
N PHE A 9 3.59 5.22 -4.99
CA PHE A 9 3.19 4.12 -5.85
C PHE A 9 2.14 3.23 -5.17
N PHE A 10 2.40 2.77 -3.94
CA PHE A 10 1.46 1.91 -3.22
C PHE A 10 0.16 2.62 -2.89
N ILE A 11 0.19 3.91 -2.55
CA ILE A 11 -1.03 4.72 -2.28
C ILE A 11 -1.89 4.78 -3.53
N ARG A 12 -1.30 5.18 -4.67
CA ARG A 12 -2.02 5.27 -5.95
C ARG A 12 -2.59 3.92 -6.36
N ARG A 13 -1.83 2.85 -6.17
CA ARG A 13 -2.26 1.50 -6.56
C ARG A 13 -3.36 0.97 -5.66
N ALA A 14 -3.29 1.20 -4.35
CA ALA A 14 -4.37 0.85 -3.43
C ALA A 14 -5.70 1.51 -3.80
N HIS A 15 -5.66 2.79 -4.19
CA HIS A 15 -6.85 3.52 -4.65
C HIS A 15 -7.44 2.91 -5.94
N GLN A 16 -6.60 2.67 -6.95
CA GLN A 16 -7.04 2.09 -8.21
C GLN A 16 -7.67 0.69 -8.03
N GLU A 17 -7.11 -0.13 -7.15
CA GLU A 17 -7.68 -1.44 -6.86
C GLU A 17 -9.03 -1.33 -6.13
N ARG A 18 -9.25 -0.31 -5.29
CA ARG A 18 -10.58 -0.03 -4.71
C ARG A 18 -11.60 0.34 -5.78
N GLU A 19 -11.26 1.28 -6.67
CA GLU A 19 -12.14 1.71 -7.75
C GLU A 19 -12.50 0.53 -8.67
N ARG A 20 -11.54 -0.35 -8.96
CA ARG A 20 -11.79 -1.58 -9.72
C ARG A 20 -12.69 -2.56 -8.99
N ALA A 21 -12.54 -2.70 -7.67
CA ALA A 21 -13.42 -3.54 -6.87
C ALA A 21 -14.86 -3.04 -6.84
N GLU A 22 -15.05 -1.72 -6.85
CA GLU A 22 -16.37 -1.08 -6.88
C GLU A 22 -17.02 -1.16 -8.27
N ALA A 23 -16.22 -1.07 -9.33
CA ALA A 23 -16.69 -1.21 -10.70
C ALA A 23 -16.92 -2.67 -11.14
N ALA A 24 -16.35 -3.65 -10.43
CA ALA A 24 -16.45 -5.06 -10.79
C ALA A 24 -17.86 -5.61 -10.53
N SER A 25 -18.51 -6.12 -11.57
CA SER A 25 -19.82 -6.78 -11.46
C SER A 25 -19.72 -8.19 -10.87
N ASP A 26 -18.57 -8.85 -11.03
CA ASP A 26 -18.31 -10.18 -10.48
C ASP A 26 -17.80 -10.06 -9.02
N PRO A 27 -18.50 -10.65 -8.03
CA PRO A 27 -18.10 -10.58 -6.63
C PRO A 27 -16.73 -11.20 -6.31
N ALA A 28 -16.33 -12.24 -7.04
CA ALA A 28 -15.01 -12.87 -6.87
C ALA A 28 -13.91 -11.94 -7.38
N ILE A 29 -14.12 -11.29 -8.54
CA ILE A 29 -13.18 -10.28 -9.07
C ILE A 29 -13.10 -9.08 -8.12
N ALA A 30 -14.24 -8.59 -7.62
CA ALA A 30 -14.27 -7.51 -6.62
C ALA A 30 -13.49 -7.88 -5.35
N SER A 31 -13.61 -9.12 -4.88
CA SER A 31 -12.88 -9.62 -3.71
C SER A 31 -11.37 -9.65 -3.91
N VAL A 32 -10.90 -10.05 -5.10
CA VAL A 32 -9.47 -10.02 -5.45
C VAL A 32 -8.94 -8.59 -5.40
N HIS A 33 -9.64 -7.65 -6.03
CA HIS A 33 -9.24 -6.24 -6.03
C HIS A 33 -9.21 -5.63 -4.61
N ARG A 34 -10.21 -5.95 -3.76
CA ARG A 34 -10.19 -5.54 -2.34
C ARG A 34 -8.99 -6.11 -1.57
N THR A 35 -8.66 -7.37 -1.83
CA THR A 35 -7.50 -8.03 -1.20
C THR A 35 -6.19 -7.35 -1.62
N LEU A 36 -6.05 -7.02 -2.90
CA LEU A 36 -4.89 -6.29 -3.42
C LEU A 36 -4.78 -4.88 -2.84
N ALA A 37 -5.89 -4.15 -2.74
CA ALA A 37 -5.91 -2.84 -2.10
C ALA A 37 -5.40 -2.91 -0.64
N ALA A 38 -5.91 -3.87 0.14
CA ALA A 38 -5.49 -4.08 1.52
C ALA A 38 -4.00 -4.46 1.65
N GLU A 39 -3.47 -5.26 0.72
CA GLU A 39 -2.04 -5.59 0.67
C GLU A 39 -1.16 -4.35 0.44
N TYR A 40 -1.56 -3.47 -0.48
CA TYR A 40 -0.82 -2.23 -0.72
C TYR A 40 -0.90 -1.28 0.49
N GLU A 41 -2.06 -1.17 1.15
CA GLU A 41 -2.22 -0.42 2.40
C GLU A 41 -1.30 -0.94 3.52
N ARG A 42 -1.21 -2.26 3.67
CA ARG A 42 -0.28 -2.90 4.62
C ARG A 42 1.18 -2.55 4.32
N ARG A 43 1.58 -2.52 3.05
CA ARG A 43 2.95 -2.17 2.65
C ARG A 43 3.30 -0.72 2.99
N ILE A 44 2.36 0.21 2.83
CA ILE A 44 2.55 1.61 3.24
C ILE A 44 2.76 1.71 4.75
N GLN A 45 1.94 1.01 5.54
CA GLN A 45 2.09 0.97 7.00
C GLN A 45 3.43 0.37 7.44
N GLY A 46 3.90 -0.68 6.75
CA GLY A 46 5.23 -1.25 6.95
C GLY A 46 6.35 -0.25 6.66
N LEU A 47 6.26 0.47 5.54
CA LEU A 47 7.23 1.50 5.17
C LEU A 47 7.29 2.64 6.20
N HIS A 48 6.13 3.12 6.67
CA HIS A 48 6.04 4.14 7.72
C HIS A 48 6.60 3.66 9.06
N ARG A 49 6.39 2.38 9.40
CA ARG A 49 6.92 1.79 10.65
C ARG A 49 8.44 1.72 10.65
N ASP A 50 9.05 1.39 9.51
CA ASP A 50 10.51 1.39 9.37
C ASP A 50 11.11 2.80 9.42
N LEU A 51 10.41 3.82 8.90
CA LEU A 51 10.81 5.23 9.02
C LEU A 51 10.79 5.74 10.47
N GLY A 52 9.80 5.32 11.27
CA GLY A 52 9.73 5.66 12.70
C GLY A 52 10.83 5.01 13.57
N ARG A 53 11.53 3.98 13.07
CA ARG A 53 12.54 3.22 13.80
C ARG A 53 13.99 3.64 13.49
N LEU A 54 14.19 4.56 12.55
CA LEU A 54 15.51 5.06 12.15
C LEU A 54 16.21 6.09 13.09
N PRO A 55 15.59 6.75 14.09
CA PRO A 55 16.34 7.72 14.89
C PRO A 55 17.37 7.13 15.86
N GLU A 56 17.41 5.80 16.06
CA GLU A 56 18.31 5.17 17.04
C GLU A 56 19.60 4.58 16.46
N LEU A 57 19.71 4.43 15.13
CA LEU A 57 20.86 3.77 14.48
C LEU A 57 21.91 4.73 13.90
N LEU A 58 21.70 6.05 14.02
CA LEU A 58 22.62 7.08 13.53
C LEU A 58 23.39 7.81 14.64
N GLN A 59 23.33 7.35 15.88
CA GLN A 59 23.96 8.00 17.05
C GLN A 59 25.15 7.23 17.67
N HIS A 60 25.70 6.23 17.00
CA HIS A 60 26.89 5.51 17.47
C HIS A 60 28.04 5.54 16.45
#